data_AF-A0A1S3MHR1-F1
#
_entry.id   AF-A0A1S3MHR1-F1
#
_cell.length_a   1.000
_cell.length_b   1.000
_cell.length_c   1.000
_cell.angle_alpha   90.00
_cell.angle_beta   90.00
_cell.angle_gamma   90.00
#
_symmetry.space_group_name_H-M   'P 1'
#
loop_
_entity.id
_entity.type
_entity.pdbx_description
1 polymer ?
#
loop_
_entity_poly.entity_id
_entity_poly.type
_entity_poly.pdbx_seq_one_letter_code
_entity_poly.pdbx_strand_id
1 'polypeptide(L)'
;MRKCARFRRREEHRHMKTIDEIMSQLQDLKNQHLTKKSEVNDKNHQMEEIRKKLGGANKELTQLQKEVTAIETKLEQKRSDRHNLLQACKMQDIRLPLRSGTMDDIGQGEGSSQQEESIYLYLTSTVLAKEALIERDYSNLSENLKDALAEDEIKAEMHTLQQRLNEQQSILQRISAPNMKTMEKLESVRDKFQETSDEFEAARKRAKKAKQAFEQIKKERFDRFNACFEAVSTNIDEIYKALSRNSSAQAFLGPENPEEPYLDGINYNCVAPGKRFRPMDNLSGGEKTVAALALLFAIHSYKPAPFFVLDEIDAALDNTNIGKVANYIKDQSVNTQAIVISLKEEFYTKADSLIGVYPEQGDCVISKVLTFDLSVYHDANPNE
;
A
#
# COMPACT_ATOMS: atom_id res chain seq x y z
N MET A 1 17.01 132.58 111.03
CA MET A 1 17.92 132.23 109.90
C MET A 1 18.76 130.93 110.05
N ARG A 2 18.95 130.30 111.23
CA ARG A 2 19.82 129.09 111.34
C ARG A 2 19.11 127.70 111.34
N LYS A 3 17.77 127.63 111.49
CA LYS A 3 17.03 126.35 111.57
C LYS A 3 16.56 125.76 110.22
N CYS A 4 16.30 126.56 109.18
CA CYS A 4 15.75 126.02 107.92
C CYS A 4 16.83 125.65 106.86
N ALA A 5 18.03 126.25 106.90
CA ALA A 5 19.17 125.81 106.08
C ALA A 5 19.62 124.36 106.42
N ARG A 6 19.42 123.93 107.67
CA ARG A 6 19.60 122.53 108.10
C ARG A 6 18.50 121.60 107.58
N PHE A 7 17.30 122.11 107.31
CA PHE A 7 16.19 121.33 106.74
C PHE A 7 16.45 121.03 105.26
N ARG A 8 16.87 122.05 104.48
CA ARG A 8 17.26 121.88 103.07
C ARG A 8 18.42 120.90 102.87
N ARG A 9 19.50 120.97 103.67
CA ARG A 9 20.60 119.99 103.57
C ARG A 9 20.20 118.56 103.93
N ARG A 10 19.20 118.38 104.82
CA ARG A 10 18.68 117.05 105.17
C ARG A 10 17.80 116.49 104.04
N GLU A 11 16.99 117.33 103.40
CA GLU A 11 16.23 116.95 102.21
C GLU A 11 17.15 116.63 101.03
N GLU A 12 18.18 117.44 100.77
CA GLU A 12 19.18 117.16 99.74
C GLU A 12 19.88 115.82 99.98
N HIS A 13 20.28 115.51 101.21
CA HIS A 13 20.93 114.24 101.53
C HIS A 13 19.96 113.04 101.47
N ARG A 14 18.67 113.27 101.76
CA ARG A 14 17.62 112.26 101.59
C ARG A 14 17.39 111.98 100.10
N HIS A 15 17.26 113.03 99.28
CA HIS A 15 17.13 112.93 97.83
C HIS A 15 18.35 112.27 97.20
N MET A 16 19.57 112.57 97.67
CA MET A 16 20.79 111.94 97.14
C MET A 16 20.85 110.44 97.46
N LYS A 17 20.43 110.02 98.66
CA LYS A 17 20.28 108.59 98.97
C LYS A 17 19.21 107.90 98.12
N THR A 18 18.07 108.56 97.90
CA THR A 18 17.02 108.01 97.03
C THR A 18 17.49 107.92 95.59
N ILE A 19 18.28 108.88 95.11
CA ILE A 19 18.91 108.85 93.78
C ILE A 19 19.90 107.68 93.69
N ASP A 20 20.78 107.47 94.67
CA ASP A 20 21.71 106.34 94.68
C ASP A 20 21.00 104.98 94.74
N GLU A 21 19.94 104.84 95.55
CA GLU A 21 19.10 103.64 95.59
C GLU A 21 18.40 103.38 94.25
N ILE A 22 17.84 104.43 93.63
CA ILE A 22 17.20 104.34 92.31
C ILE A 22 18.24 104.01 91.23
N MET A 23 19.44 104.59 91.28
CA MET A 23 20.52 104.29 90.33
C MET A 23 20.99 102.84 90.46
N SER A 24 21.12 102.32 91.68
CA SER A 24 21.46 100.92 91.92
C SER A 24 20.37 99.98 91.38
N GLN A 25 19.09 100.29 91.63
CA GLN A 25 17.97 99.53 91.08
C GLN A 25 17.94 99.59 89.54
N LEU A 26 18.20 100.75 88.95
CA LEU A 26 18.31 100.92 87.49
C LEU A 26 19.45 100.08 86.91
N GLN A 27 20.58 99.98 87.61
CA GLN A 27 21.72 99.19 87.19
C GLN A 27 21.44 97.69 87.27
N ASP A 28 20.78 97.22 88.33
CA ASP A 28 20.33 95.83 88.46
C ASP A 28 19.28 95.47 87.41
N LEU A 29 18.28 96.34 87.17
CA LEU A 29 17.30 96.16 86.10
C LEU A 29 17.95 96.14 84.71
N LYS A 30 19.00 96.94 84.50
CA LYS A 30 19.77 96.95 83.24
C LYS A 30 20.55 95.65 83.05
N ASN A 31 21.15 95.10 84.11
CA ASN A 31 21.82 93.80 84.09
C ASN A 31 20.84 92.63 83.89
N GLN A 32 19.67 92.67 84.52
CA GLN A 32 18.58 91.71 84.29
C GLN A 32 18.03 91.79 82.85
N HIS A 33 17.90 93.00 82.30
CA HIS A 33 17.51 93.18 80.91
C HIS A 33 18.57 92.62 79.95
N LEU A 34 19.87 92.84 80.23
CA LEU A 34 20.96 92.31 79.42
C LEU A 34 21.01 90.77 79.43
N THR A 35 20.86 90.15 80.60
CA THR A 35 20.81 88.69 80.74
C THR A 35 19.60 88.09 80.04
N LYS A 36 18.39 88.62 80.27
CA LYS A 36 17.19 88.18 79.53
C LYS A 36 17.31 88.41 78.02
N LYS A 37 17.95 89.50 77.58
CA LYS A 37 18.21 89.77 76.16
C LYS A 37 19.16 88.74 75.55
N SER A 38 20.18 88.30 76.29
CA SER A 38 21.06 87.21 75.89
C SER A 38 20.30 85.89 75.77
N GLU A 39 19.49 85.53 76.77
CA GLU A 39 18.69 84.30 76.76
C GLU A 39 17.69 84.26 75.59
N VAL A 40 17.06 85.40 75.26
CA VAL A 40 16.17 85.53 74.10
C VAL A 40 16.93 85.34 72.79
N ASN A 41 18.15 85.89 72.68
CA ASN A 41 18.98 85.68 71.50
C ASN A 41 19.42 84.22 71.35
N ASP A 42 19.81 83.56 72.43
CA ASP A 42 20.20 82.14 72.40
C ASP A 42 19.02 81.24 72.03
N LYS A 43 17.84 81.50 72.59
CA LYS A 43 16.59 80.82 72.22
C LYS A 43 16.20 81.07 70.76
N ASN A 44 16.39 82.28 70.25
CA ASN A 44 16.16 82.60 68.84
C ASN A 44 17.13 81.84 67.93
N HIS A 45 18.41 81.74 68.31
CA HIS A 45 19.39 80.99 67.54
C HIS A 45 19.08 79.48 67.50
N GLN A 46 18.69 78.91 68.65
CA GLN A 46 18.21 77.53 68.72
C GLN A 46 16.94 77.31 67.86
N MET A 47 16.01 78.26 67.86
CA MET A 47 14.81 78.23 67.01
C MET A 47 15.16 78.30 65.52
N GLU A 48 16.14 79.12 65.13
CA GLU A 48 16.63 79.23 63.74
C GLU A 48 17.26 77.90 63.28
N GLU A 49 18.09 77.27 64.12
CA GLU A 49 18.69 75.95 63.83
C GLU A 49 17.63 74.85 63.70
N ILE A 50 16.65 74.82 64.61
CA ILE A 50 15.54 73.85 64.55
C ILE A 50 14.71 74.08 63.29
N ARG A 51 14.40 75.33 62.93
CA ARG A 51 13.70 75.67 61.68
C ARG A 51 14.48 75.23 60.45
N LYS A 52 15.80 75.39 60.44
CA LYS A 52 16.66 74.94 59.34
C LYS A 52 16.66 73.41 59.21
N LYS A 53 16.74 72.68 60.32
CA LYS A 53 16.63 71.21 60.34
C LYS A 53 15.24 70.74 59.89
N LEU A 54 14.17 71.37 60.36
CA LEU A 54 12.79 71.09 59.93
C LEU A 54 12.60 71.33 58.42
N GLY A 55 13.18 72.41 57.88
CA GLY A 55 13.16 72.71 56.45
C GLY A 55 13.92 71.67 55.61
N GLY A 56 15.04 71.13 56.11
CA GLY A 56 15.77 70.02 55.49
C GLY A 56 14.94 68.73 55.48
N ALA A 57 14.43 68.33 56.64
CA ALA A 57 13.60 67.13 56.79
C ALA A 57 12.32 67.18 55.93
N ASN A 58 11.66 68.35 55.81
CA ASN A 58 10.50 68.50 54.94
C ASN A 58 10.86 68.33 53.45
N LYS A 59 12.03 68.80 53.00
CA LYS A 59 12.46 68.60 51.62
C LYS A 59 12.71 67.11 51.33
N GLU A 60 13.40 66.41 52.25
CA GLU A 60 13.61 64.97 52.16
C GLU A 60 12.29 64.20 52.15
N LEU A 61 11.34 64.56 53.03
CA LEU A 61 10.00 63.96 53.06
C LEU A 61 9.27 64.14 51.73
N THR A 62 9.29 65.34 51.15
CA THR A 62 8.64 65.59 49.85
C THR A 62 9.30 64.84 48.69
N GLN A 63 10.63 64.63 48.75
CA GLN A 63 11.36 63.86 47.75
C GLN A 63 11.03 62.38 47.85
N LEU A 64 11.09 61.80 49.05
CA LEU A 64 10.68 60.43 49.33
C LEU A 64 9.21 60.19 48.93
N GLN A 65 8.32 61.13 49.20
CA GLN A 65 6.91 61.00 48.83
C GLN A 65 6.72 60.97 47.30
N LYS A 66 7.48 61.78 46.54
CA LYS A 66 7.48 61.69 45.06
C LYS A 66 8.00 60.34 44.58
N GLU A 67 9.08 59.83 45.18
CA GLU A 67 9.63 58.52 44.83
C GLU A 67 8.65 57.38 45.11
N VAL A 68 7.96 57.41 46.26
CA VAL A 68 6.88 56.47 46.60
C VAL A 68 5.78 56.50 45.55
N THR A 69 5.24 57.69 45.21
CA THR A 69 4.17 57.79 44.20
C THR A 69 4.61 57.31 42.81
N ALA A 70 5.87 57.54 42.44
CA ALA A 70 6.42 57.05 41.18
C ALA A 70 6.55 55.52 41.16
N ILE A 71 6.96 54.91 42.28
CA ILE A 71 7.05 53.45 42.44
C ILE A 71 5.64 52.83 42.44
N GLU A 72 4.68 53.43 43.15
CA GLU A 72 3.29 52.98 43.17
C GLU A 72 2.66 53.00 41.77
N THR A 73 2.91 54.06 41.00
CA THR A 73 2.40 54.16 39.62
C THR A 73 2.99 53.07 38.71
N LYS A 74 4.31 52.81 38.82
CA LYS A 74 4.97 51.71 38.08
C LYS A 74 4.45 50.34 38.49
N LEU A 75 4.21 50.14 39.79
CA LEU A 75 3.70 48.89 40.33
C LEU A 75 2.27 48.62 39.82
N GLU A 76 1.42 49.64 39.78
CA GLU A 76 0.06 49.52 39.23
C GLU A 76 0.06 49.25 37.72
N GLN A 77 0.97 49.90 36.98
CA GLN A 77 1.17 49.61 35.56
C GLN A 77 1.57 48.14 35.34
N LYS A 78 2.55 47.62 36.09
CA LYS A 78 2.97 46.21 35.97
C LYS A 78 1.90 45.22 36.41
N ARG A 79 1.05 45.58 37.38
CA ARG A 79 -0.13 44.78 37.75
C ARG A 79 -1.14 44.69 36.60
N SER A 80 -1.43 45.81 35.95
CA SER A 80 -2.31 45.87 34.78
C SER A 80 -1.75 45.05 33.60
N ASP A 81 -0.46 45.19 33.28
CA ASP A 81 0.20 44.41 32.23
C ASP A 81 0.09 42.90 32.50
N ARG A 82 0.30 42.48 33.76
CA ARG A 82 0.17 41.09 34.18
C ARG A 82 -1.26 40.57 34.00
N HIS A 83 -2.25 41.35 34.41
CA HIS A 83 -3.67 41.00 34.25
C HIS A 83 -4.02 40.77 32.77
N ASN A 84 -3.65 41.72 31.91
CA ASN A 84 -3.90 41.64 30.47
C ASN A 84 -3.25 40.40 29.85
N LEU A 85 -2.02 40.06 30.26
CA LEU A 85 -1.33 38.87 29.77
C LEU A 85 -2.00 37.57 30.23
N LEU A 86 -2.40 37.48 31.50
CA LEU A 86 -3.13 36.33 32.05
C LEU A 86 -4.48 36.13 31.35
N GLN A 87 -5.21 37.22 31.13
CA GLN A 87 -6.48 37.20 30.43
C GLN A 87 -6.31 36.74 28.97
N ALA A 88 -5.28 37.24 28.26
CA ALA A 88 -4.98 36.81 26.90
C ALA A 88 -4.67 35.31 26.82
N CYS A 89 -3.88 34.78 27.76
CA CYS A 89 -3.61 33.34 27.85
C CYS A 89 -4.89 32.53 28.06
N LYS A 90 -5.81 33.00 28.92
CA LYS A 90 -7.10 32.35 29.17
C LYS A 90 -7.99 32.36 27.92
N MET A 91 -8.08 33.49 27.21
CA MET A 91 -8.88 33.62 25.98
C MET A 91 -8.36 32.75 24.83
N GLN A 92 -7.05 32.51 24.78
CA GLN A 92 -6.41 31.66 23.76
C GLN A 92 -6.28 30.19 24.20
N ASP A 93 -6.87 29.82 25.35
CA ASP A 93 -6.77 28.49 25.98
C ASP A 93 -5.32 27.99 26.14
N ILE A 94 -4.40 28.92 26.42
CA ILE A 94 -2.99 28.62 26.67
C ILE A 94 -2.87 28.17 28.13
N ARG A 95 -2.59 26.88 28.33
CA ARG A 95 -2.32 26.32 29.66
C ARG A 95 -0.95 26.75 30.16
N LEU A 96 -0.95 27.62 31.16
CA LEU A 96 0.26 28.05 31.85
C LEU A 96 0.65 27.03 32.95
N PRO A 97 1.94 26.73 33.13
CA PRO A 97 2.40 25.90 34.24
C PRO A 97 2.37 26.75 35.54
N LEU A 98 1.49 26.37 36.48
CA LEU A 98 1.29 27.08 37.75
C LEU A 98 1.77 26.21 38.93
N ARG A 99 2.45 26.81 39.91
CA ARG A 99 2.79 26.18 41.20
C ARG A 99 1.69 26.40 42.25
N SER A 100 1.03 27.55 42.19
CA SER A 100 -0.05 27.95 43.09
C SER A 100 -1.06 28.81 42.33
N GLY A 101 -2.36 28.65 42.63
CA GLY A 101 -3.47 29.32 41.95
C GLY A 101 -4.01 28.56 40.72
N THR A 102 -5.18 28.97 40.23
CA THR A 102 -5.88 28.34 39.09
C THR A 102 -6.16 29.38 37.99
N MET A 103 -6.25 28.95 36.73
CA MET A 103 -6.67 29.82 35.61
C MET A 103 -8.10 30.38 35.78
N ASP A 104 -8.91 29.78 36.67
CA ASP A 104 -10.24 30.27 37.05
C ASP A 104 -10.20 31.49 37.97
N ASP A 105 -9.07 31.74 38.64
CA ASP A 105 -8.85 32.92 39.50
C ASP A 105 -8.59 34.20 38.69
N ILE A 106 -8.33 34.06 37.38
CA ILE A 106 -8.20 35.14 36.40
C ILE A 106 -9.62 35.56 36.01
N GLY A 107 -10.08 36.68 36.55
CA GLY A 107 -11.49 37.09 36.54
C GLY A 107 -12.16 37.05 35.17
N GLN A 108 -13.32 36.40 35.11
CA GLN A 108 -14.30 36.62 34.05
C GLN A 108 -15.07 37.90 34.36
N GLY A 109 -14.89 38.92 33.53
CA GLY A 109 -15.94 39.92 33.35
C GLY A 109 -17.08 39.35 32.50
N GLU A 110 -17.68 38.23 32.92
CA GLU A 110 -18.88 37.72 32.26
C GLU A 110 -20.10 38.49 32.78
N GLY A 111 -20.37 39.58 32.06
CA GLY A 111 -21.70 40.14 31.79
C GLY A 111 -22.69 40.27 32.93
N SER A 112 -22.78 41.46 33.52
CA SER A 112 -24.07 42.00 33.95
C SER A 112 -24.00 43.50 34.25
N SER A 113 -24.84 44.24 33.52
CA SER A 113 -25.58 45.40 34.01
C SER A 113 -24.83 46.73 34.17
N GLN A 114 -25.32 47.71 33.40
CA GLN A 114 -25.15 49.14 33.63
C GLN A 114 -25.64 49.50 35.04
N GLN A 115 -24.78 49.47 36.05
CA GLN A 115 -24.89 50.30 37.24
C GLN A 115 -23.64 50.11 38.12
N GLU A 116 -23.10 51.24 38.56
CA GLU A 116 -22.09 51.39 39.62
C GLU A 116 -20.61 51.23 39.23
N GLU A 117 -20.03 52.32 38.75
CA GLU A 117 -18.56 52.56 38.65
C GLU A 117 -17.81 52.27 39.97
N SER A 118 -18.48 52.29 41.12
CA SER A 118 -17.85 51.99 42.42
C SER A 118 -17.57 50.51 42.66
N ILE A 119 -18.38 49.60 42.08
CA ILE A 119 -18.19 48.15 42.21
C ILE A 119 -17.02 47.66 41.35
N TYR A 120 -16.82 48.29 40.18
CA TYR A 120 -15.72 47.96 39.26
C TYR A 120 -14.35 48.11 39.91
N LEU A 121 -14.12 49.17 40.69
CA LEU A 121 -12.84 49.42 41.33
C LEU A 121 -12.54 48.37 42.43
N TYR A 122 -13.56 47.96 43.18
CA TYR A 122 -13.43 46.94 44.21
C TYR A 122 -13.20 45.54 43.60
N LEU A 123 -13.96 45.20 42.56
CA LEU A 123 -13.81 43.93 41.86
C LEU A 123 -12.42 43.82 41.20
N THR A 124 -11.95 44.88 40.55
CA THR A 124 -10.60 44.96 39.96
C THR A 124 -9.52 44.76 41.03
N SER A 125 -9.66 45.40 42.19
CA SER A 125 -8.72 45.21 43.30
C SER A 125 -8.70 43.77 43.84
N THR A 126 -9.86 43.13 43.97
CA THR A 126 -9.95 41.73 44.41
C THR A 126 -9.40 40.73 43.39
N VAL A 127 -9.60 40.97 42.08
CA VAL A 127 -9.05 40.15 41.00
C VAL A 127 -7.53 40.29 40.96
N LEU A 128 -6.99 41.52 41.00
CA LEU A 128 -5.55 41.76 41.06
C LEU A 128 -4.89 41.15 42.30
N ALA A 129 -5.61 41.13 43.44
CA ALA A 129 -5.16 40.49 44.67
C ALA A 129 -5.13 38.95 44.56
N LYS A 130 -6.13 38.34 43.93
CA LYS A 130 -6.11 36.89 43.64
C LYS A 130 -5.01 36.53 42.64
N GLU A 131 -4.82 37.33 41.60
CA GLU A 131 -3.73 37.16 40.64
C GLU A 131 -2.34 37.33 41.27
N ALA A 132 -2.22 38.08 42.37
CA ALA A 132 -0.98 38.19 43.11
C ALA A 132 -0.56 36.88 43.80
N LEU A 133 -1.50 35.96 44.02
CA LEU A 133 -1.26 34.64 44.60
C LEU A 133 -0.91 33.57 43.55
N ILE A 134 -0.99 33.92 42.26
CA ILE A 134 -0.64 33.02 41.16
C ILE A 134 0.89 32.97 41.01
N GLU A 135 1.47 31.84 41.37
CA GLU A 135 2.90 31.58 41.17
C GLU A 135 3.09 30.72 39.91
N ARG A 136 3.83 31.24 38.94
CA ARG A 136 4.14 30.54 37.69
C ARG A 136 5.36 29.65 37.86
N ASP A 137 5.30 28.43 37.32
CA ASP A 137 6.45 27.55 37.28
C ASP A 137 7.32 27.82 36.06
N TYR A 138 8.51 28.38 36.30
CA TYR A 138 9.51 28.61 35.25
C TYR A 138 10.46 27.43 35.05
N SER A 139 10.27 26.29 35.72
CA SER A 139 11.18 25.13 35.66
C SER A 139 11.54 24.71 34.23
N ASN A 140 10.55 24.72 33.33
CA ASN A 140 10.67 24.32 31.92
C ASN A 140 11.30 25.38 30.99
N LEU A 141 11.60 26.59 31.49
CA LEU A 141 12.31 27.61 30.72
C LEU A 141 13.82 27.37 30.77
N SER A 142 14.54 27.64 29.68
CA SER A 142 16.01 27.63 29.66
C SER A 142 16.57 28.75 30.55
N GLU A 143 17.78 28.56 31.09
CA GLU A 143 18.43 29.55 31.98
C GLU A 143 18.57 30.92 31.31
N ASN A 144 18.93 30.96 30.02
CA ASN A 144 19.01 32.20 29.24
C ASN A 144 17.71 33.02 29.21
N LEU A 145 16.54 32.37 29.31
CA LEU A 145 15.25 33.05 29.33
C LEU A 145 14.81 33.47 30.75
N LYS A 146 15.43 32.90 31.79
CA LYS A 146 15.23 33.30 33.20
C LYS A 146 16.10 34.49 33.58
N ASP A 147 17.27 34.60 32.95
CA ASP A 147 18.26 35.65 33.21
C ASP A 147 18.08 36.90 32.34
N ALA A 148 17.11 36.90 31.42
CA ALA A 148 16.76 38.07 30.62
C ALA A 148 16.13 39.16 31.51
N LEU A 149 16.91 40.21 31.78
CA LEU A 149 16.54 41.29 32.71
C LEU A 149 16.07 42.57 31.98
N ALA A 150 16.45 42.75 30.71
CA ALA A 150 16.10 43.92 29.92
C ALA A 150 14.81 43.71 29.12
N GLU A 151 13.93 44.72 29.11
CA GLU A 151 12.63 44.65 28.44
C GLU A 151 12.75 44.45 26.92
N ASP A 152 13.83 44.93 26.32
CA ASP A 152 14.09 44.80 24.88
C ASP A 152 14.54 43.38 24.48
N GLU A 153 15.30 42.69 25.34
CA GLU A 153 15.72 41.30 25.12
C GLU A 153 14.51 40.36 25.15
N ILE A 154 13.59 40.59 26.09
CA ILE A 154 12.33 39.83 26.22
C ILE A 154 11.45 40.02 24.97
N LYS A 155 11.35 41.25 24.45
CA LYS A 155 10.57 41.54 23.23
C LYS A 155 11.18 40.89 21.99
N ALA A 156 12.51 40.88 21.87
CA ALA A 156 13.20 40.22 20.76
C ALA A 156 12.96 38.70 20.76
N GLU A 157 13.07 38.05 21.92
CA GLU A 157 12.81 36.61 22.05
C GLU A 157 11.32 36.24 21.89
N MET A 158 10.40 37.10 22.32
CA MET A 158 8.99 36.90 22.00
C MET A 158 8.74 36.91 20.49
N HIS A 159 9.39 37.82 19.75
CA HIS A 159 9.25 37.89 18.30
C HIS A 159 9.79 36.64 17.60
N THR A 160 10.96 36.13 18.01
CA THR A 160 11.53 34.89 17.43
C THR A 160 10.63 33.68 17.69
N LEU A 161 10.07 33.56 18.90
CA LEU A 161 9.12 32.49 19.24
C LEU A 161 7.82 32.60 18.44
N GLN A 162 7.28 33.81 18.27
CA GLN A 162 6.09 34.06 17.46
C GLN A 162 6.31 33.66 15.99
N GLN A 163 7.48 33.99 15.44
CA GLN A 163 7.84 33.62 14.07
C GLN A 163 7.92 32.10 13.91
N ARG A 164 8.58 31.40 14.85
CA ARG A 164 8.67 29.93 14.84
C ARG A 164 7.29 29.27 14.94
N LEU A 165 6.40 29.82 15.76
CA LEU A 165 5.03 29.33 15.90
C LEU A 165 4.26 29.48 14.58
N ASN A 166 4.35 30.63 13.92
CA ASN A 166 3.74 30.88 12.62
C ASN A 166 4.28 29.94 11.53
N GLU A 167 5.60 29.69 11.53
CA GLU A 167 6.25 28.73 10.61
C GLU A 167 5.72 27.30 10.84
N GLN A 168 5.65 26.84 12.10
CA GLN A 168 5.12 25.53 12.44
C GLN A 168 3.64 25.39 12.09
N GLN A 169 2.85 26.43 12.32
CA GLN A 169 1.43 26.46 11.97
C GLN A 169 1.22 26.45 10.45
N SER A 170 2.06 27.14 9.69
CA SER A 170 2.09 27.08 8.22
C SER A 170 2.46 25.68 7.71
N ILE A 171 3.45 25.03 8.33
CA ILE A 171 3.80 23.63 8.02
C ILE A 171 2.60 22.71 8.28
N LEU A 172 1.94 22.85 9.42
CA LEU A 172 0.74 22.07 9.77
C LEU A 172 -0.42 22.32 8.80
N GLN A 173 -0.64 23.56 8.34
CA GLN A 173 -1.65 23.87 7.32
C GLN A 173 -1.30 23.30 5.95
N ARG A 174 -0.01 23.25 5.60
CA ARG A 174 0.47 22.66 4.34
C ARG A 174 0.37 21.14 4.33
N ILE A 175 0.53 20.51 5.49
CA ILE A 175 0.23 19.09 5.68
C ILE A 175 -1.28 18.96 5.80
N SER A 176 -1.95 18.78 4.65
CA SER A 176 -3.35 18.38 4.56
C SER A 176 -3.67 17.31 5.63
N ALA A 177 -4.86 17.42 6.25
CA ALA A 177 -5.31 16.52 7.31
C ALA A 177 -5.01 15.06 6.91
N PRO A 178 -4.29 14.28 7.75
CA PRO A 178 -3.87 12.93 7.41
C PRO A 178 -5.10 12.11 7.04
N ASN A 179 -5.08 11.53 5.83
CA ASN A 179 -6.19 10.70 5.37
C ASN A 179 -6.18 9.38 6.16
N MET A 180 -6.92 9.36 7.26
CA MET A 180 -6.99 8.24 8.20
C MET A 180 -7.45 6.92 7.54
N LYS A 181 -8.16 6.99 6.40
CA LYS A 181 -8.61 5.82 5.63
C LYS A 181 -7.51 5.21 4.74
N THR A 182 -6.33 5.84 4.67
CA THR A 182 -5.22 5.35 3.84
C THR A 182 -4.70 4.02 4.35
N MET A 183 -4.68 3.83 5.67
CA MET A 183 -4.19 2.59 6.27
C MET A 183 -5.12 1.42 5.95
N GLU A 184 -6.43 1.60 6.10
CA GLU A 184 -7.45 0.61 5.73
C GLU A 184 -7.44 0.30 4.21
N LYS A 185 -7.25 1.32 3.37
CA LYS A 185 -7.09 1.13 1.92
C LYS A 185 -5.83 0.33 1.58
N LEU A 186 -4.72 0.58 2.25
CA LEU A 186 -3.47 -0.14 2.02
C LEU A 186 -3.61 -1.62 2.40
N GLU A 187 -4.24 -1.90 3.54
CA GLU A 187 -4.50 -3.27 3.99
C GLU A 187 -5.42 -4.02 3.01
N SER A 188 -6.56 -3.43 2.63
CA SER A 188 -7.48 -4.05 1.66
C SER A 188 -6.85 -4.27 0.28
N VAL A 189 -5.99 -3.37 -0.20
CA VAL A 189 -5.27 -3.55 -1.46
C VAL A 189 -4.22 -4.65 -1.34
N ARG A 190 -3.53 -4.73 -0.21
CA ARG A 190 -2.54 -5.79 0.05
C ARG A 190 -3.20 -7.17 0.11
N ASP A 191 -4.35 -7.29 0.75
CA ASP A 191 -5.08 -8.57 0.83
C ASP A 191 -5.55 -9.01 -0.55
N LYS A 192 -6.16 -8.10 -1.33
CA LYS A 192 -6.55 -8.38 -2.72
C LYS A 192 -5.37 -8.76 -3.60
N PHE A 193 -4.23 -8.10 -3.41
CA PHE A 193 -3.01 -8.43 -4.14
C PHE A 193 -2.53 -9.84 -3.78
N GLN A 194 -2.52 -10.20 -2.50
CA GLN A 194 -2.11 -11.53 -2.05
C GLN A 194 -3.05 -12.61 -2.63
N GLU A 195 -4.36 -12.41 -2.53
CA GLU A 195 -5.37 -13.32 -3.07
C GLU A 195 -5.20 -13.52 -4.59
N THR A 196 -5.07 -12.42 -5.34
CA THR A 196 -4.87 -12.47 -6.80
C THR A 196 -3.53 -13.14 -7.14
N SER A 197 -2.48 -12.93 -6.35
CA SER A 197 -1.17 -13.53 -6.57
C SER A 197 -1.22 -15.04 -6.35
N ASP A 198 -1.90 -15.49 -5.29
CA ASP A 198 -2.05 -16.90 -4.96
C ASP A 198 -2.88 -17.62 -6.03
N GLU A 199 -3.96 -17.00 -6.51
CA GLU A 199 -4.76 -17.49 -7.64
C GLU A 199 -3.94 -17.62 -8.92
N PHE A 200 -3.13 -16.61 -9.23
CA PHE A 200 -2.24 -16.63 -10.39
C PHE A 200 -1.21 -17.76 -10.30
N GLU A 201 -0.57 -17.96 -9.14
CA GLU A 201 0.37 -19.05 -8.94
C GLU A 201 -0.30 -20.42 -9.06
N ALA A 202 -1.50 -20.59 -8.49
CA ALA A 202 -2.29 -21.80 -8.62
C ALA A 202 -2.67 -22.10 -10.08
N ALA A 203 -3.10 -21.07 -10.82
CA ALA A 203 -3.41 -21.18 -12.25
C ALA A 203 -2.17 -21.55 -13.07
N ARG A 204 -1.03 -20.92 -12.80
CA ARG A 204 0.25 -21.22 -13.45
C ARG A 204 0.69 -22.66 -13.18
N LYS A 205 0.53 -23.15 -11.95
CA LYS A 205 0.83 -24.55 -11.59
C LYS A 205 -0.10 -25.53 -12.32
N ARG A 206 -1.40 -25.20 -12.42
CA ARG A 206 -2.38 -26.01 -13.17
C ARG A 206 -2.04 -26.07 -14.66
N ALA A 207 -1.71 -24.93 -15.27
CA ALA A 207 -1.28 -24.85 -16.67
C ALA A 207 -0.01 -25.67 -16.93
N LYS A 208 0.98 -25.61 -16.03
CA LYS A 208 2.20 -26.43 -16.13
C LYS A 208 1.89 -27.93 -16.08
N LYS A 209 1.02 -28.37 -15.17
CA LYS A 209 0.59 -29.77 -15.08
C LYS A 209 -0.16 -30.22 -16.35
N ALA A 210 -1.08 -29.40 -16.84
CA ALA A 210 -1.83 -29.70 -18.06
C ALA A 210 -0.90 -29.81 -19.28
N LYS A 211 0.09 -28.90 -19.40
CA LYS A 211 1.11 -28.98 -20.45
C LYS A 211 1.93 -30.26 -20.36
N GLN A 212 2.37 -30.65 -19.16
CA GLN A 212 3.13 -31.90 -18.98
C GLN A 212 2.30 -33.14 -19.35
N ALA A 213 1.02 -33.19 -18.95
CA ALA A 213 0.12 -34.28 -19.32
C ALA A 213 -0.11 -34.32 -20.83
N PHE A 214 -0.27 -33.16 -21.47
CA PHE A 214 -0.39 -33.06 -22.92
C PHE A 214 0.86 -33.59 -23.64
N GLU A 215 2.07 -33.18 -23.23
CA GLU A 215 3.31 -33.69 -23.84
C GLU A 215 3.47 -35.20 -23.68
N GLN A 216 3.07 -35.75 -22.52
CA GLN A 216 3.10 -37.19 -22.29
C GLN A 216 2.16 -37.94 -23.25
N ILE A 217 0.92 -37.48 -23.38
CA ILE A 217 -0.07 -38.08 -24.27
C ILE A 217 0.33 -37.89 -25.75
N LYS A 218 0.86 -36.71 -26.10
CA LYS A 218 1.37 -36.42 -27.45
C LYS A 218 2.48 -37.41 -27.82
N LYS A 219 3.44 -37.62 -26.93
CA LYS A 219 4.51 -38.60 -27.13
C LYS A 219 3.96 -40.03 -27.26
N GLU A 220 3.08 -40.44 -26.37
CA GLU A 220 2.48 -41.78 -26.44
C GLU A 220 1.70 -42.00 -27.74
N ARG A 221 0.96 -40.98 -28.20
CA ARG A 221 0.27 -41.02 -29.49
C ARG A 221 1.25 -41.17 -30.65
N PHE A 222 2.33 -40.38 -30.65
CA PHE A 222 3.38 -40.44 -31.67
C PHE A 222 4.05 -41.82 -31.70
N ASP A 223 4.47 -42.33 -30.54
CA ASP A 223 5.15 -43.62 -30.41
C ASP A 223 4.25 -44.77 -30.90
N ARG A 224 2.95 -44.77 -30.52
CA ARG A 224 1.99 -45.78 -30.98
C ARG A 224 1.69 -45.68 -32.47
N PHE A 225 1.57 -44.46 -33.00
CA PHE A 225 1.35 -44.25 -34.43
C PHE A 225 2.55 -44.75 -35.23
N ASN A 226 3.78 -44.36 -34.86
CA ASN A 226 4.99 -44.76 -35.57
C ASN A 226 5.24 -46.26 -35.48
N ALA A 227 4.98 -46.89 -34.34
CA ALA A 227 5.13 -48.35 -34.22
C ALA A 227 4.25 -49.11 -35.23
N CYS A 228 3.03 -48.64 -35.50
CA CYS A 228 2.16 -49.21 -36.53
C CYS A 228 2.63 -48.80 -37.93
N PHE A 229 2.90 -47.51 -38.13
CA PHE A 229 3.23 -46.94 -39.43
C PHE A 229 4.53 -47.51 -40.01
N GLU A 230 5.59 -47.63 -39.20
CA GLU A 230 6.87 -48.22 -39.62
C GLU A 230 6.72 -49.70 -40.00
N ALA A 231 5.94 -50.47 -39.23
CA ALA A 231 5.68 -51.88 -39.54
C ALA A 231 4.93 -52.02 -40.88
N VAL A 232 3.90 -51.21 -41.11
CA VAL A 232 3.16 -51.19 -42.38
C VAL A 232 4.04 -50.72 -43.53
N SER A 233 4.80 -49.63 -43.35
CA SER A 233 5.68 -49.05 -44.39
C SER A 233 6.83 -49.98 -44.78
N THR A 234 7.31 -50.82 -43.85
CA THR A 234 8.35 -51.83 -44.15
C THR A 234 7.78 -53.00 -44.94
N ASN A 235 6.56 -53.45 -44.62
CA ASN A 235 5.97 -54.64 -45.22
C ASN A 235 5.21 -54.37 -46.53
N ILE A 236 4.73 -53.14 -46.75
CA ILE A 236 3.89 -52.78 -47.91
C ILE A 236 4.55 -53.10 -49.25
N ASP A 237 5.86 -52.87 -49.38
CA ASP A 237 6.61 -53.05 -50.64
C ASP A 237 6.74 -54.54 -51.00
N GLU A 238 7.07 -55.38 -50.02
CA GLU A 238 7.18 -56.83 -50.21
C GLU A 238 5.82 -57.46 -50.54
N ILE A 239 4.76 -57.04 -49.85
CA ILE A 239 3.40 -57.52 -50.10
C ILE A 239 2.92 -57.11 -51.49
N TYR A 240 3.18 -55.86 -51.90
CA TYR A 240 2.80 -55.39 -53.23
C TYR A 240 3.56 -56.12 -54.36
N LYS A 241 4.85 -56.42 -54.16
CA LYS A 241 5.65 -57.26 -55.07
C LYS A 241 5.11 -58.69 -55.16
N ALA A 242 4.69 -59.27 -54.03
CA ALA A 242 4.10 -60.60 -53.98
C ALA A 242 2.76 -60.67 -54.73
N LEU A 243 1.86 -59.71 -54.49
CA LEU A 243 0.55 -59.62 -55.14
C LEU A 243 0.66 -59.37 -56.66
N SER A 244 1.61 -58.53 -57.08
CA SER A 244 1.84 -58.26 -58.50
C SER A 244 2.65 -59.36 -59.22
N ARG A 245 3.30 -60.25 -58.45
CA ARG A 245 4.32 -61.23 -58.89
C ARG A 245 5.38 -60.60 -59.78
N ASN A 246 5.84 -59.41 -59.42
CA ASN A 246 6.84 -58.69 -60.19
C ASN A 246 7.81 -57.93 -59.28
N SER A 247 9.10 -58.25 -59.37
CA SER A 247 10.15 -57.62 -58.57
C SER A 247 10.36 -56.14 -58.88
N SER A 248 9.93 -55.69 -60.07
CA SER A 248 10.01 -54.28 -60.49
C SER A 248 8.85 -53.43 -59.98
N ALA A 249 7.83 -54.04 -59.37
CA ALA A 249 6.77 -53.31 -58.70
C ALA A 249 7.29 -52.75 -57.37
N GLN A 250 6.85 -51.55 -57.00
CA GLN A 250 7.23 -50.93 -55.72
C GLN A 250 6.04 -50.21 -55.09
N ALA A 251 5.98 -50.21 -53.77
CA ALA A 251 5.00 -49.44 -53.01
C ALA A 251 5.68 -48.64 -51.90
N PHE A 252 5.29 -47.38 -51.75
CA PHE A 252 5.88 -46.47 -50.77
C PHE A 252 4.78 -45.78 -49.97
N LEU A 253 4.97 -45.75 -48.65
CA LEU A 253 4.09 -45.09 -47.71
C LEU A 253 4.90 -44.07 -46.90
N GLY A 254 4.53 -42.79 -46.98
CA GLY A 254 5.25 -41.71 -46.29
C GLY A 254 4.28 -40.68 -45.68
N PRO A 255 4.52 -40.20 -44.45
CA PRO A 255 3.71 -39.13 -43.89
C PRO A 255 4.07 -37.80 -44.56
N GLU A 256 3.09 -36.92 -44.76
CA GLU A 256 3.35 -35.55 -45.24
C GLU A 256 4.15 -34.73 -44.23
N ASN A 257 3.92 -34.98 -42.94
CA ASN A 257 4.58 -34.31 -41.83
C ASN A 257 5.29 -35.34 -40.93
N PRO A 258 6.63 -35.42 -40.98
CA PRO A 258 7.39 -36.37 -40.16
C PRO A 258 7.36 -36.07 -38.65
N GLU A 259 7.14 -34.82 -38.24
CA GLU A 259 7.13 -34.46 -36.81
C GLU A 259 5.79 -34.82 -36.15
N GLU A 260 4.68 -34.62 -36.87
CA GLU A 260 3.33 -34.90 -36.38
C GLU A 260 2.51 -35.62 -37.46
N PRO A 261 2.81 -36.91 -37.72
CA PRO A 261 2.26 -37.66 -38.86
C PRO A 261 0.76 -37.95 -38.77
N TYR A 262 0.14 -37.60 -37.64
CA TYR A 262 -1.29 -37.71 -37.36
C TYR A 262 -2.07 -36.42 -37.63
N LEU A 263 -1.41 -35.31 -37.98
CA LEU A 263 -2.07 -34.03 -38.30
C LEU A 263 -2.43 -33.91 -39.78
N ASP A 264 -1.52 -34.39 -40.62
CA ASP A 264 -1.61 -34.29 -42.07
C ASP A 264 -1.83 -35.67 -42.72
N GLY A 265 -1.89 -35.70 -44.05
CA GLY A 265 -2.15 -36.92 -44.80
C GLY A 265 -0.99 -37.91 -44.80
N ILE A 266 -1.30 -39.14 -45.20
CA ILE A 266 -0.30 -40.15 -45.57
C ILE A 266 -0.30 -40.28 -47.09
N ASN A 267 0.86 -40.09 -47.70
CA ASN A 267 1.08 -40.29 -49.11
C ASN A 267 1.32 -41.77 -49.41
N TYR A 268 0.39 -42.36 -50.17
CA TYR A 268 0.52 -43.72 -50.67
C TYR A 268 0.76 -43.71 -52.18
N ASN A 269 1.94 -44.19 -52.59
CA ASN A 269 2.38 -44.17 -53.98
C ASN A 269 2.83 -45.56 -54.42
N CYS A 270 2.50 -45.92 -55.66
CA CYS A 270 2.85 -47.23 -56.22
C CYS A 270 3.51 -47.09 -57.59
N VAL A 271 4.41 -48.02 -57.89
CA VAL A 271 5.05 -48.21 -59.19
C VAL A 271 4.53 -49.53 -59.74
N ALA A 272 3.61 -49.47 -60.70
CA ALA A 272 3.15 -50.66 -61.41
C ALA A 272 4.25 -51.19 -62.36
N PRO A 273 4.26 -52.50 -62.66
CA PRO A 273 5.26 -53.10 -63.55
C PRO A 273 5.39 -52.38 -64.89
N GLY A 274 6.61 -51.94 -65.23
CA GLY A 274 6.90 -51.26 -66.49
C GLY A 274 6.40 -49.81 -66.59
N LYS A 275 5.86 -49.23 -65.52
CA LYS A 275 5.39 -47.84 -65.46
C LYS A 275 6.27 -46.98 -64.55
N ARG A 276 6.18 -45.66 -64.73
CA ARG A 276 6.82 -44.67 -63.83
C ARG A 276 5.99 -44.51 -62.55
N PHE A 277 6.63 -43.96 -61.53
CA PHE A 277 6.01 -43.55 -60.26
C PHE A 277 4.77 -42.69 -60.49
N ARG A 278 3.64 -43.08 -59.87
CA ARG A 278 2.38 -42.35 -59.92
C ARG A 278 1.69 -42.36 -58.55
N PRO A 279 1.01 -41.26 -58.18
CA PRO A 279 0.12 -41.27 -57.02
C PRO A 279 -1.06 -42.20 -57.26
N MET A 280 -1.62 -42.73 -56.17
CA MET A 280 -2.71 -43.71 -56.19
C MET A 280 -3.87 -43.30 -57.11
N ASP A 281 -4.25 -42.01 -57.10
CA ASP A 281 -5.36 -41.48 -57.90
C ASP A 281 -5.20 -41.68 -59.41
N ASN A 282 -3.95 -41.77 -59.88
CA ASN A 282 -3.58 -41.88 -61.30
C ASN A 282 -3.32 -43.32 -61.78
N LEU A 283 -3.62 -44.31 -60.94
CA LEU A 283 -3.56 -45.74 -61.28
C LEU A 283 -4.83 -46.22 -61.99
N SER A 284 -4.73 -47.32 -62.75
CA SER A 284 -5.90 -47.98 -63.36
C SER A 284 -6.80 -48.60 -62.28
N GLY A 285 -8.05 -48.91 -62.61
CA GLY A 285 -8.99 -49.53 -61.66
C GLY A 285 -8.43 -50.80 -61.01
N GLY A 286 -7.89 -51.73 -61.81
CA GLY A 286 -7.27 -52.94 -61.29
C GLY A 286 -5.98 -52.70 -60.49
N GLU A 287 -5.16 -51.73 -60.89
CA GLU A 287 -3.96 -51.33 -60.14
C GLU A 287 -4.33 -50.75 -58.78
N LYS A 288 -5.39 -49.93 -58.70
CA LYS A 288 -5.94 -49.42 -57.44
C LYS A 288 -6.41 -50.54 -56.53
N THR A 289 -7.09 -51.55 -57.06
CA THR A 289 -7.55 -52.71 -56.28
C THR A 289 -6.38 -53.51 -55.71
N VAL A 290 -5.34 -53.80 -56.51
CA VAL A 290 -4.15 -54.52 -56.03
C VAL A 290 -3.41 -53.71 -54.95
N ALA A 291 -3.24 -52.40 -55.15
CA ALA A 291 -2.62 -51.52 -54.17
C ALA A 291 -3.45 -51.43 -52.87
N ALA A 292 -4.78 -51.34 -52.96
CA ALA A 292 -5.65 -51.34 -51.79
C ALA A 292 -5.58 -52.67 -51.00
N LEU A 293 -5.56 -53.81 -51.70
CA LEU A 293 -5.36 -55.12 -51.08
C LEU A 293 -3.98 -55.23 -50.42
N ALA A 294 -2.93 -54.72 -51.05
CA ALA A 294 -1.59 -54.70 -50.47
C ALA A 294 -1.56 -53.90 -49.15
N LEU A 295 -2.21 -52.74 -49.11
CA LEU A 295 -2.34 -51.95 -47.89
C LEU A 295 -3.14 -52.67 -46.80
N LEU A 296 -4.24 -53.33 -47.18
CA LEU A 296 -5.04 -54.14 -46.25
C LEU A 296 -4.22 -55.26 -45.59
N PHE A 297 -3.46 -56.02 -46.39
CA PHE A 297 -2.60 -57.09 -45.89
C PHE A 297 -1.40 -56.56 -45.10
N ALA A 298 -0.86 -55.39 -45.45
CA ALA A 298 0.19 -54.76 -44.66
C ALA A 298 -0.30 -54.35 -43.27
N ILE A 299 -1.51 -53.80 -43.16
CA ILE A 299 -2.13 -53.50 -41.85
C ILE A 299 -2.40 -54.78 -41.05
N HIS A 300 -2.89 -55.83 -41.73
CA HIS A 300 -3.11 -57.15 -41.12
C HIS A 300 -1.83 -57.74 -40.54
N SER A 301 -0.69 -57.55 -41.21
CA SER A 301 0.60 -58.05 -40.74
C SER A 301 1.02 -57.46 -39.38
N TYR A 302 0.62 -56.22 -39.09
CA TYR A 302 0.88 -55.57 -37.80
C TYR A 302 -0.13 -56.02 -36.74
N LYS A 303 -1.41 -56.11 -37.09
CA LYS A 303 -2.47 -56.53 -36.17
C LYS A 303 -3.36 -57.58 -36.86
N PRO A 304 -3.08 -58.88 -36.67
CA PRO A 304 -3.79 -59.92 -37.38
C PRO A 304 -5.25 -60.00 -36.95
N ALA A 305 -6.15 -59.89 -37.92
CA ALA A 305 -7.56 -60.17 -37.77
C ALA A 305 -7.83 -61.69 -37.73
N PRO A 306 -8.86 -62.16 -37.00
CA PRO A 306 -9.18 -63.59 -36.96
C PRO A 306 -9.73 -64.11 -38.30
N PHE A 307 -10.41 -63.26 -39.08
CA PHE A 307 -10.93 -63.59 -40.40
C PHE A 307 -11.07 -62.36 -41.31
N PHE A 308 -11.15 -62.60 -42.61
CA PHE A 308 -11.47 -61.61 -43.65
C PHE A 308 -12.74 -61.98 -44.40
N VAL A 309 -13.50 -60.96 -44.80
CA VAL A 309 -14.59 -61.07 -45.77
C VAL A 309 -14.26 -60.13 -46.92
N LEU A 310 -14.08 -60.68 -48.11
CA LEU A 310 -13.75 -59.93 -49.33
C LEU A 310 -14.90 -60.11 -50.33
N ASP A 311 -15.60 -59.03 -50.64
CA ASP A 311 -16.78 -59.05 -51.50
C ASP A 311 -16.45 -58.41 -52.86
N GLU A 312 -16.62 -59.17 -53.94
CA GLU A 312 -16.43 -58.75 -55.35
C GLU A 312 -15.12 -58.01 -55.62
N ILE A 313 -14.03 -58.37 -54.92
CA ILE A 313 -12.71 -57.74 -55.09
C ILE A 313 -12.07 -58.00 -56.47
N ASP A 314 -12.67 -58.91 -57.24
CA ASP A 314 -12.27 -59.34 -58.58
C ASP A 314 -12.93 -58.52 -59.71
N ALA A 315 -13.91 -57.65 -59.41
CA ALA A 315 -14.66 -56.90 -60.40
C ALA A 315 -13.79 -56.02 -61.31
N ALA A 316 -12.71 -55.45 -60.76
CA ALA A 316 -11.77 -54.57 -61.47
C ALA A 316 -10.47 -55.28 -61.90
N LEU A 317 -10.33 -56.57 -61.63
CA LEU A 317 -9.13 -57.35 -61.93
C LEU A 317 -9.33 -58.18 -63.20
N ASP A 318 -8.26 -58.33 -63.98
CA ASP A 318 -8.19 -59.28 -65.09
C ASP A 318 -7.84 -60.68 -64.58
N ASN A 319 -8.16 -61.72 -65.36
CA ASN A 319 -7.97 -63.12 -64.95
C ASN A 319 -6.52 -63.43 -64.52
N THR A 320 -5.52 -62.76 -65.12
CA THR A 320 -4.13 -62.97 -64.73
C THR A 320 -3.80 -62.44 -63.34
N ASN A 321 -4.34 -61.28 -62.95
CA ASN A 321 -4.12 -60.72 -61.61
C ASN A 321 -5.05 -61.37 -60.57
N ILE A 322 -6.26 -61.79 -60.95
CA ILE A 322 -7.14 -62.60 -60.09
C ILE A 322 -6.41 -63.84 -59.60
N GLY A 323 -5.80 -64.61 -60.49
CA GLY A 323 -5.04 -65.80 -60.11
C GLY A 323 -3.85 -65.51 -59.18
N LYS A 324 -3.18 -64.36 -59.32
CA LYS A 324 -2.10 -63.96 -58.40
C LYS A 324 -2.61 -63.64 -57.00
N VAL A 325 -3.69 -62.86 -56.92
CA VAL A 325 -4.33 -62.48 -55.65
C VAL A 325 -4.91 -63.70 -54.94
N ALA A 326 -5.60 -64.58 -55.66
CA ALA A 326 -6.16 -65.82 -55.11
C ALA A 326 -5.07 -66.72 -54.51
N ASN A 327 -3.94 -66.89 -55.20
CA ASN A 327 -2.82 -67.66 -54.66
C ASN A 327 -2.21 -67.00 -53.41
N TYR A 328 -2.04 -65.67 -53.41
CA TYR A 328 -1.55 -64.96 -52.22
C TYR A 328 -2.49 -65.14 -51.02
N ILE A 329 -3.80 -65.06 -51.23
CA ILE A 329 -4.80 -65.27 -50.17
C ILE A 329 -4.76 -66.71 -49.65
N LYS A 330 -4.58 -67.70 -50.54
CA LYS A 330 -4.39 -69.11 -50.15
C LYS A 330 -3.11 -69.29 -49.31
N ASP A 331 -2.02 -68.63 -49.66
CA ASP A 331 -0.78 -68.71 -48.88
C ASP A 331 -0.94 -68.06 -47.48
N GLN A 332 -1.72 -66.98 -47.39
CA GLN A 332 -2.03 -66.32 -46.12
C GLN A 332 -3.10 -67.04 -45.29
N SER A 333 -3.93 -67.91 -45.90
CA SER A 333 -5.05 -68.56 -45.23
C SER A 333 -4.62 -69.61 -44.18
N VAL A 334 -3.34 -69.98 -44.17
CA VAL A 334 -2.74 -70.86 -43.14
C VAL A 334 -2.91 -70.27 -41.74
N ASN A 335 -2.84 -68.95 -41.61
CA ASN A 335 -2.88 -68.26 -40.31
C ASN A 335 -4.16 -67.45 -40.09
N THR A 336 -5.04 -67.32 -41.10
CA THR A 336 -6.23 -66.46 -41.03
C THR A 336 -7.33 -66.99 -41.93
N GLN A 337 -8.57 -67.01 -41.45
CA GLN A 337 -9.70 -67.46 -42.26
C GLN A 337 -10.08 -66.39 -43.30
N ALA A 338 -10.13 -66.74 -44.58
CA ALA A 338 -10.58 -65.84 -45.64
C ALA A 338 -11.90 -66.34 -46.25
N ILE A 339 -12.94 -65.51 -46.22
CA ILE A 339 -14.22 -65.72 -46.89
C ILE A 339 -14.26 -64.77 -48.08
N VAL A 340 -14.33 -65.31 -49.28
CA VAL A 340 -14.37 -64.49 -50.50
C VAL A 340 -15.65 -64.76 -51.28
N ILE A 341 -16.32 -63.68 -51.68
CA ILE A 341 -17.49 -63.69 -52.55
C ILE A 341 -17.00 -63.23 -53.93
N SER A 342 -17.10 -64.12 -54.91
CA SER A 342 -16.58 -63.90 -56.26
C SER A 342 -17.37 -64.75 -57.26
N LEU A 343 -17.50 -64.24 -58.48
CA LEU A 343 -18.10 -64.94 -59.62
C LEU A 343 -17.05 -65.48 -60.60
N LYS A 344 -15.75 -65.34 -60.30
CA LYS A 344 -14.64 -65.68 -61.20
C LYS A 344 -14.07 -67.06 -60.87
N GLU A 345 -13.99 -67.91 -61.90
CA GLU A 345 -13.53 -69.30 -61.75
C GLU A 345 -12.11 -69.38 -61.18
N GLU A 346 -11.22 -68.47 -61.60
CA GLU A 346 -9.82 -68.43 -61.15
C GLU A 346 -9.68 -68.16 -59.63
N PHE A 347 -10.71 -67.62 -58.99
CA PHE A 347 -10.70 -67.35 -57.56
C PHE A 347 -11.20 -68.55 -56.76
N TYR A 348 -12.44 -68.99 -57.03
CA TYR A 348 -13.07 -70.03 -56.20
C TYR A 348 -12.50 -71.43 -56.46
N THR A 349 -11.78 -71.65 -57.56
CA THR A 349 -11.01 -72.90 -57.80
C THR A 349 -9.84 -73.09 -56.83
N LYS A 350 -9.44 -72.04 -56.09
CA LYS A 350 -8.37 -72.10 -55.08
C LYS A 350 -8.88 -72.21 -53.65
N ALA A 351 -10.19 -72.28 -53.44
CA ALA A 351 -10.82 -72.39 -52.12
C ALA A 351 -10.82 -73.83 -51.59
N ASP A 352 -10.80 -73.98 -50.27
CA ASP A 352 -10.95 -75.29 -49.61
C ASP A 352 -12.42 -75.72 -49.50
N SER A 353 -13.35 -74.76 -49.51
CA SER A 353 -14.79 -75.00 -49.43
C SER A 353 -15.56 -73.92 -50.18
N LEU A 354 -16.67 -74.31 -50.80
CA LEU A 354 -17.58 -73.42 -51.53
C LEU A 354 -18.90 -73.27 -50.78
N ILE A 355 -19.44 -72.05 -50.80
CA ILE A 355 -20.76 -71.73 -50.29
C ILE A 355 -21.58 -71.22 -51.48
N GLY A 356 -22.49 -72.05 -51.96
CA GLY A 356 -23.41 -71.71 -53.05
C GLY A 356 -24.70 -71.12 -52.50
N VAL A 357 -25.15 -70.00 -53.05
CA VAL A 357 -26.43 -69.37 -52.72
C VAL A 357 -27.33 -69.43 -53.94
N TYR A 358 -28.56 -69.92 -53.77
CA TYR A 358 -29.55 -69.97 -54.85
C TYR A 358 -30.94 -69.53 -54.37
N PRO A 359 -31.74 -68.88 -55.25
CA PRO A 359 -33.12 -68.54 -54.92
C PRO A 359 -34.02 -69.77 -55.02
N GLU A 360 -34.82 -70.02 -53.99
CA GLU A 360 -35.94 -70.97 -54.06
C GLU A 360 -37.14 -70.31 -54.75
N GLN A 361 -37.74 -71.01 -55.72
CA GLN A 361 -38.94 -70.53 -56.40
C GLN A 361 -40.17 -70.76 -55.50
N GLY A 362 -40.81 -69.66 -55.10
CA GLY A 362 -42.06 -69.62 -54.34
C GLY A 362 -42.75 -68.25 -54.46
N ASP A 363 -43.82 -68.01 -53.71
CA ASP A 363 -44.55 -66.72 -53.70
C ASP A 363 -43.66 -65.54 -53.26
N CYS A 364 -42.58 -65.82 -52.53
CA CYS A 364 -41.53 -64.88 -52.19
C CYS A 364 -40.15 -65.50 -52.47
N VAL A 365 -39.16 -64.67 -52.81
CA VAL A 365 -37.78 -65.12 -53.06
C VAL A 365 -37.10 -65.41 -51.73
N ILE A 366 -36.80 -66.68 -51.47
CA ILE A 366 -36.05 -67.14 -50.29
C ILE A 366 -34.67 -67.63 -50.75
N SER A 367 -33.59 -67.03 -50.23
CA SER A 367 -32.23 -67.48 -50.53
C SER A 367 -31.86 -68.72 -49.70
N LYS A 368 -31.60 -69.84 -50.37
CA LYS A 368 -31.08 -71.07 -49.77
C LYS A 368 -29.57 -71.18 -49.96
N VAL A 369 -28.93 -71.87 -49.03
CA VAL A 369 -27.47 -72.04 -48.98
C VAL A 369 -27.11 -73.52 -49.11
N LEU A 370 -26.10 -73.80 -49.92
CA LEU A 370 -25.46 -75.10 -50.09
C LEU A 370 -23.98 -74.94 -49.75
N THR A 371 -23.42 -75.94 -49.08
CA THR A 371 -21.98 -75.98 -48.76
C THR A 371 -21.35 -77.18 -49.45
N PHE A 372 -20.19 -76.99 -50.06
CA PHE A 372 -19.47 -78.04 -50.76
C PHE A 372 -18.00 -78.02 -50.33
N ASP A 373 -17.48 -79.16 -49.89
CA ASP A 373 -16.08 -79.30 -49.46
C ASP A 373 -15.22 -79.69 -50.66
N LEU A 374 -14.24 -78.84 -51.01
CA LEU A 374 -13.34 -79.07 -52.13
C LEU A 374 -12.09 -79.86 -51.72
N SER A 375 -11.79 -80.00 -50.43
CA SER A 375 -10.59 -80.69 -49.94
C SER A 375 -10.55 -82.18 -50.31
N VAL A 376 -11.71 -82.77 -50.62
CA VAL A 376 -11.88 -84.17 -51.02
C VAL A 376 -11.39 -84.41 -52.47
N TYR A 377 -11.25 -83.36 -53.26
CA TYR A 377 -10.82 -83.43 -54.65
C TYR A 377 -9.38 -82.93 -54.77
N HIS A 378 -8.44 -83.80 -55.13
CA HIS A 378 -7.04 -83.41 -55.32
C HIS A 378 -6.91 -82.42 -56.49
N ASP A 379 -6.12 -81.36 -56.27
CA ASP A 379 -5.69 -80.44 -57.33
C ASP A 379 -5.11 -81.27 -58.48
N ALA A 380 -5.71 -81.20 -59.67
CA ALA A 380 -5.15 -81.81 -60.86
C ALA A 380 -3.77 -81.17 -61.09
N ASN A 381 -2.72 -81.99 -60.98
CA ASN A 381 -1.35 -81.57 -61.19
C ASN A 381 -1.25 -80.86 -62.56
N PRO A 382 -0.78 -79.60 -62.66
CA PRO A 382 -0.60 -78.94 -63.95
C PRO A 382 0.57 -79.51 -64.78
N ASN A 383 1.29 -80.51 -64.24
CA ASN A 383 2.52 -81.09 -64.80
C ASN A 383 2.44 -82.62 -65.01
N GLU A 384 1.24 -83.21 -65.03
CA GLU A 384 1.00 -84.57 -65.55
C GLU A 384 0.15 -84.55 -66.82
#